data_AF-A0A920S9M8-F1
#
_entry.id   AF-A0A920S9M8-F1
#
_cell.length_a   1.000
_cell.length_b   1.000
_cell.length_c   1.000
_cell.angle_alpha   90.00
_cell.angle_beta   90.00
_cell.angle_gamma   90.00
#
_symmetry.space_group_name_H-M   'P 1'
#
loop_
_entity.id
_entity.type
_entity.pdbx_description
1 polymer ?
#
loop_
_entity_poly.entity_id
_entity_poly.type
_entity_poly.pdbx_seq_one_letter_code
_entity_poly.pdbx_strand_id
1 'polypeptide(L)'
;MTPVERPLHNQLFAAAGLTQSDAENSVRSPANTAYVNHMLQTASLHGLGPTAAALLPCPWTYHLLREEVGQSEHPIYGQWTRFYVEGLLEGSVTAWRGFVDQIAENASPIEKDAMRQAFLTSSRYEYMFWDAAHNRQQWPV
;
A
#
# COMPACT_ATOMS: atom_id res chain seq x y z
N MET A 1 2.21 -7.38 7.13
CA MET A 1 2.17 -6.05 7.80
C MET A 1 3.55 -5.66 8.24
N THR A 2 3.92 -4.40 8.01
CA THR A 2 5.19 -3.85 8.49
C THR A 2 5.23 -3.87 10.03
N PRO A 3 6.43 -3.86 10.66
CA PRO A 3 6.53 -3.77 12.11
C PRO A 3 5.85 -2.52 12.70
N VAL A 4 5.78 -1.43 11.92
CA VAL A 4 5.21 -0.16 12.34
C VAL A 4 3.67 -0.20 12.34
N GLU A 5 3.05 -0.87 11.36
CA GLU A 5 1.59 -0.92 11.22
C GLU A 5 0.94 -2.08 11.99
N ARG A 6 1.72 -3.12 12.34
CA ARG A 6 1.18 -4.29 13.04
C ARG A 6 0.49 -3.95 14.38
N PRO A 7 1.05 -3.09 15.25
CA PRO A 7 0.38 -2.71 16.49
C PRO A 7 -0.93 -1.97 16.23
N LEU A 8 -0.97 -1.08 15.23
CA LEU A 8 -2.17 -0.37 14.82
C LEU A 8 -3.26 -1.36 14.37
N HIS A 9 -2.94 -2.27 13.46
CA HIS A 9 -3.93 -3.23 12.96
C HIS A 9 -4.47 -4.16 14.04
N ASN A 10 -3.65 -4.59 15.00
CA ASN A 10 -4.12 -5.38 16.13
C ASN A 10 -5.16 -4.62 16.98
N GLN A 11 -4.94 -3.31 17.20
CA GLN A 11 -5.91 -2.45 17.91
C GLN A 11 -7.19 -2.28 17.09
N LEU A 12 -7.08 -2.05 15.78
CA LEU A 12 -8.23 -1.89 14.89
C LEU A 12 -9.08 -3.17 14.81
N PHE A 13 -8.44 -4.35 14.73
CA PHE A 13 -9.14 -5.63 14.74
C PHE A 13 -9.90 -5.83 16.06
N ALA A 14 -9.25 -5.61 17.20
CA ALA A 14 -9.91 -5.72 18.50
C ALA A 14 -11.10 -4.75 18.63
N ALA A 15 -10.94 -3.50 18.18
CA ALA A 15 -12.02 -2.50 18.18
C ALA A 15 -13.18 -2.86 17.24
N ALA A 16 -12.91 -3.62 16.17
CA ALA A 16 -13.92 -4.15 15.25
C ALA A 16 -14.52 -5.50 15.69
N GLY A 17 -14.10 -6.06 16.83
CA GLY A 17 -14.54 -7.37 17.30
C GLY A 17 -13.95 -8.54 16.51
N LEU A 18 -12.82 -8.34 15.84
CA LEU A 18 -12.10 -9.33 15.05
C LEU A 18 -10.87 -9.83 15.79
N THR A 19 -10.55 -11.10 15.59
CA THR A 19 -9.33 -11.73 16.07
C THR A 19 -8.25 -11.73 14.99
N GLN A 20 -7.00 -11.96 15.41
CA GLN A 20 -5.90 -12.19 14.46
C GLN A 20 -6.17 -13.42 13.57
N SER A 21 -6.83 -14.45 14.12
CA SER A 21 -7.19 -15.64 13.35
C SER A 21 -8.22 -15.35 12.26
N ASP A 22 -9.18 -14.43 12.51
CA ASP A 22 -10.13 -14.00 11.49
C ASP A 22 -9.42 -13.32 10.32
N ALA A 23 -8.42 -12.48 10.61
CA ALA A 23 -7.61 -11.83 9.58
C ALA A 23 -6.76 -12.84 8.78
N GLU A 24 -6.15 -13.81 9.46
CA GLU A 24 -5.30 -14.84 8.82
C GLU A 24 -6.08 -15.82 7.96
N ASN A 25 -7.32 -16.15 8.36
CA ASN A 25 -8.20 -17.03 7.61
C ASN A 25 -9.02 -16.29 6.53
N SER A 26 -8.84 -14.98 6.39
CA SER A 26 -9.57 -14.20 5.38
C SER A 26 -9.12 -14.53 3.95
N VAL A 27 -10.09 -14.55 3.03
CA VAL A 27 -9.81 -14.74 1.60
C VAL A 27 -9.51 -13.39 0.98
N ARG A 28 -8.40 -13.29 0.25
CA ARG A 28 -8.06 -12.07 -0.51
C ARG A 28 -9.08 -11.84 -1.63
N SER A 29 -9.53 -10.59 -1.78
CA SER A 29 -10.35 -10.19 -2.92
C SER A 29 -9.60 -10.39 -4.25
N PRO A 30 -10.33 -10.47 -5.38
CA PRO A 30 -9.72 -10.50 -6.71
C PRO A 30 -8.73 -9.35 -6.94
N ALA A 31 -9.10 -8.11 -6.58
CA ALA A 31 -8.23 -6.94 -6.75
C ALA A 31 -6.94 -7.05 -5.92
N ASN A 32 -7.04 -7.44 -4.65
CA ASN A 32 -5.85 -7.62 -3.80
C ASN A 32 -4.95 -8.77 -4.28
N THR A 33 -5.55 -9.85 -4.77
CA THR A 33 -4.80 -10.97 -5.39
C THR A 33 -4.02 -10.50 -6.62
N ALA A 34 -4.67 -9.75 -7.52
CA ALA A 34 -4.02 -9.19 -8.71
C ALA A 34 -2.90 -8.21 -8.35
N TYR A 35 -3.10 -7.36 -7.34
CA TYR A 35 -2.08 -6.42 -6.89
C TYR A 35 -0.82 -7.13 -6.35
N VAL A 36 -1.01 -8.12 -5.47
CA VAL A 36 0.13 -8.91 -4.95
C VAL A 36 0.86 -9.64 -6.08
N ASN A 37 0.11 -10.23 -7.01
CA ASN A 37 0.71 -10.92 -8.15
C ASN A 37 1.52 -9.97 -9.04
N HIS A 38 1.04 -8.75 -9.29
CA HIS A 38 1.78 -7.71 -10.01
C HIS A 38 3.11 -7.39 -9.33
N MET A 39 3.12 -7.19 -8.01
CA MET A 39 4.35 -6.91 -7.28
C MET A 39 5.33 -8.08 -7.34
N LEU A 40 4.86 -9.31 -7.11
CA LEU A 40 5.69 -10.52 -7.16
C LEU A 40 6.24 -10.79 -8.57
N GLN A 41 5.41 -10.62 -9.60
CA GLN A 41 5.82 -10.79 -10.99
C GLN A 41 6.86 -9.74 -11.38
N THR A 42 6.65 -8.48 -10.98
CA THR A 42 7.62 -7.40 -11.21
C THR A 42 8.96 -7.70 -10.56
N ALA A 43 8.95 -8.14 -9.29
CA ALA A 43 10.14 -8.60 -8.58
C ALA A 43 10.86 -9.74 -9.28
N SER A 44 10.11 -10.69 -9.82
CA SER A 44 10.67 -11.89 -10.45
C SER A 44 11.25 -11.63 -11.84
N LEU A 45 10.71 -10.67 -12.59
CA LEU A 45 10.99 -10.52 -14.02
C LEU A 45 11.67 -9.21 -14.41
N HIS A 46 11.55 -8.15 -13.61
CA HIS A 46 11.90 -6.80 -14.03
C HIS A 46 13.02 -6.15 -13.20
N GLY A 47 13.51 -6.83 -12.17
CA GLY A 47 14.67 -6.38 -11.40
C GLY A 47 14.38 -5.25 -10.42
N LEU A 48 15.43 -4.72 -9.78
CA LEU A 48 15.31 -3.88 -8.60
C LEU A 48 14.56 -2.56 -8.84
N GLY A 49 14.87 -1.84 -9.94
CA GLY A 49 14.24 -0.56 -10.25
C GLY A 49 12.72 -0.65 -10.38
N PRO A 50 12.19 -1.45 -11.33
CA PRO A 50 10.76 -1.65 -11.47
C PRO A 50 10.08 -2.19 -10.20
N THR A 51 10.76 -3.04 -9.44
CA THR A 51 10.23 -3.56 -8.17
C THR A 51 10.09 -2.47 -7.11
N ALA A 52 11.12 -1.65 -6.93
CA ALA A 52 11.08 -0.52 -5.99
C ALA A 52 9.99 0.47 -6.38
N ALA A 53 9.84 0.74 -7.68
CA ALA A 53 8.79 1.58 -8.23
C ALA A 53 7.37 0.96 -8.05
N ALA A 54 7.21 -0.36 -8.16
CA ALA A 54 5.95 -1.05 -7.89
C ALA A 54 5.52 -0.96 -6.42
N LEU A 55 6.47 -0.91 -5.49
CA LEU A 55 6.21 -0.86 -4.05
C LEU A 55 5.98 0.56 -3.51
N LEU A 56 6.46 1.59 -4.22
CA LEU A 56 6.42 2.98 -3.78
C LEU A 56 5.00 3.57 -3.61
N PRO A 57 3.98 3.27 -4.45
CA PRO A 57 2.66 3.86 -4.30
C PRO A 57 2.03 3.63 -2.93
N CYS A 58 2.16 2.44 -2.35
CA CYS A 58 1.54 2.07 -1.07
C CYS A 58 1.89 3.06 0.07
N PRO A 59 3.16 3.23 0.48
CA PRO A 59 3.48 4.18 1.55
C PRO A 59 3.26 5.64 1.13
N TRP A 60 3.43 5.97 -0.16
CA TRP A 60 3.32 7.36 -0.62
C TRP A 60 1.86 7.85 -0.65
N THR A 61 0.93 7.08 -1.20
CA THR A 61 -0.49 7.47 -1.23
C THR A 61 -1.06 7.60 0.18
N TYR A 62 -0.71 6.70 1.10
CA TYR A 62 -1.11 6.78 2.50
C TYR A 62 -0.50 8.00 3.22
N HIS A 63 0.71 8.40 2.88
CA HIS A 63 1.28 9.65 3.38
C HIS A 63 0.53 10.87 2.84
N LEU A 64 0.15 10.88 1.56
CA LEU A 64 -0.63 11.96 0.95
C LEU A 64 -2.04 12.08 1.54
N LEU A 65 -2.63 10.97 2.00
CA LEU A 65 -3.96 11.00 2.64
C LEU A 65 -4.01 11.98 3.81
N ARG A 66 -2.91 12.23 4.53
CA ARG A 66 -2.88 13.20 5.65
C ARG A 66 -3.31 14.62 5.27
N GLU A 67 -3.13 14.99 4.00
CA GLU A 67 -3.49 16.32 3.48
C GLU A 67 -4.96 16.41 3.11
N GLU A 68 -5.59 15.26 2.82
CA GLU A 68 -6.97 15.13 2.38
C GLU A 68 -7.93 14.72 3.50
N VAL A 69 -7.43 14.00 4.52
CA VAL A 69 -8.23 13.48 5.63
C VAL A 69 -7.81 14.11 6.95
N GLY A 70 -8.78 14.70 7.65
CA GLY A 70 -8.59 15.19 9.00
C GLY A 70 -8.71 14.08 10.05
N GLN A 71 -8.49 14.45 11.31
CA GLN A 71 -8.72 13.55 12.43
C GLN A 71 -10.23 13.23 12.57
N SER A 72 -10.58 11.95 12.55
CA SER A 72 -11.96 11.50 12.77
C SER A 72 -12.29 11.37 14.27
N GLU A 73 -13.54 11.66 14.65
CA GLU A 73 -14.08 11.42 15.99
C GLU A 73 -14.60 9.97 16.18
N HIS A 74 -14.76 9.21 15.10
CA HIS A 74 -15.24 7.83 15.18
C HIS A 74 -14.20 6.94 15.89
N PRO A 75 -14.58 6.03 16.80
CA PRO A 75 -13.63 5.28 17.63
C PRO A 75 -12.61 4.44 16.85
N ILE A 76 -13.03 3.83 15.74
CA ILE A 76 -12.14 3.05 14.85
C ILE A 76 -11.40 3.96 13.87
N TYR A 77 -12.11 4.73 13.04
CA TYR A 77 -11.48 5.60 12.05
C TYR A 77 -10.58 6.66 12.66
N GLY A 78 -10.89 7.17 13.85
CA GLY A 78 -10.05 8.12 14.59
C GLY A 78 -8.72 7.53 15.04
N GLN A 79 -8.65 6.22 15.32
CA GLN A 79 -7.36 5.55 15.56
C GLN A 79 -6.56 5.42 14.27
N TRP A 80 -7.23 5.05 13.18
CA TRP A 80 -6.62 4.89 11.87
C TRP A 80 -6.11 6.23 11.32
N THR A 81 -6.94 7.27 11.27
CA THR A 81 -6.55 8.60 10.74
C THR A 81 -5.41 9.19 11.53
N ARG A 82 -5.42 9.05 12.86
CA ARG A 82 -4.36 9.58 13.74
C ARG A 82 -2.99 9.08 13.32
N PHE A 83 -2.85 7.78 13.07
CA PHE A 83 -1.58 7.19 12.67
C PHE A 83 -1.00 7.80 11.39
N TYR A 84 -1.85 8.06 10.39
CA TYR A 84 -1.41 8.62 9.10
C TYR A 84 -1.26 10.15 9.15
N VAL A 85 -2.11 10.85 9.91
CA VAL A 85 -2.08 12.31 10.10
C VAL A 85 -0.88 12.76 10.94
N GLU A 86 -0.43 11.95 11.90
CA GLU A 86 0.74 12.24 12.74
C GLU A 86 2.09 12.18 11.99
N GLY A 87 2.09 11.88 10.68
CA GLY A 87 3.28 11.98 9.85
C GLY A 87 4.31 10.87 10.06
N LEU A 88 3.93 9.77 10.72
CA LEU A 88 4.80 8.63 11.03
C LEU A 88 5.46 7.99 9.79
N LEU A 89 4.89 8.22 8.60
CA LEU A 89 5.41 7.71 7.33
C LEU A 89 6.38 8.66 6.61
N GLU A 90 6.48 9.93 7.00
CA GLU A 90 7.18 10.96 6.21
C GLU A 90 8.65 10.61 5.94
N GLY A 91 9.39 10.20 6.97
CA GLY A 91 10.78 9.79 6.82
C GLY A 91 10.95 8.53 5.96
N SER A 92 10.04 7.55 6.11
CA SER A 92 10.04 6.32 5.32
C SER A 92 9.75 6.59 3.84
N VAL A 93 8.73 7.42 3.56
CA VAL A 93 8.34 7.81 2.19
C VAL A 93 9.44 8.62 1.53
N THR A 94 10.06 9.56 2.25
CA THR A 94 11.18 10.35 1.74
C THR A 94 12.35 9.45 1.36
N ALA A 95 12.72 8.51 2.23
CA ALA A 95 13.78 7.55 1.95
C ALA A 95 13.45 6.65 0.75
N TRP A 96 12.21 6.15 0.65
CA TRP A 96 11.79 5.26 -0.43
C TRP A 96 11.75 5.99 -1.79
N ARG A 97 11.28 7.24 -1.81
CA ARG A 97 11.30 8.09 -3.00
C ARG A 97 12.74 8.35 -3.45
N GLY A 98 13.61 8.76 -2.53
CA GLY A 98 15.04 8.96 -2.83
C GLY A 98 15.73 7.71 -3.36
N PHE A 99 15.39 6.52 -2.82
CA PHE A 99 15.91 5.25 -3.32
C PHE A 99 15.47 4.96 -4.77
N VAL A 100 14.19 5.17 -5.08
CA VAL A 100 13.67 5.01 -6.44
C VAL A 100 14.30 6.03 -7.40
N ASP A 101 14.45 7.28 -6.97
CA ASP A 101 15.09 8.35 -7.76
C ASP A 101 16.55 8.00 -8.07
N GLN A 102 17.32 7.53 -7.09
CA GLN A 102 18.72 7.11 -7.27
C GLN A 102 18.88 5.96 -8.27
N ILE A 103 17.96 4.98 -8.25
CA ILE A 103 17.95 3.91 -9.26
C ILE A 103 17.62 4.50 -10.63
N ALA A 104 16.61 5.38 -10.70
CA ALA A 104 16.19 5.99 -11.93
C ALA A 104 17.30 6.83 -12.58
N GLU A 105 18.14 7.55 -11.83
CA GLU A 105 19.24 8.34 -12.38
C GLU A 105 20.16 7.53 -13.31
N ASN A 106 20.46 6.29 -12.92
CA ASN A 106 21.37 5.41 -13.63
C ASN A 106 20.67 4.42 -14.59
N ALA A 107 19.34 4.36 -14.55
CA ALA A 107 18.55 3.45 -15.35
C ALA A 107 18.54 3.81 -16.85
N SER A 108 18.54 2.78 -17.69
CA SER A 108 18.35 2.92 -19.13
C SER A 108 16.95 3.49 -19.45
N PRO A 109 16.72 4.04 -20.66
CA PRO A 109 15.37 4.48 -21.06
C PRO A 109 14.31 3.37 -20.96
N ILE A 110 14.68 2.13 -21.28
CA ILE A 110 13.79 0.95 -21.20
C ILE A 110 13.43 0.65 -19.74
N GLU A 111 14.42 0.67 -18.86
CA GLU A 111 14.21 0.41 -17.43
C GLU A 111 13.39 1.53 -16.77
N LYS A 112 13.65 2.80 -17.13
CA LYS A 112 12.84 3.94 -16.68
C LYS A 112 11.37 3.81 -17.08
N ASP A 113 11.09 3.37 -18.31
CA ASP A 113 9.71 3.12 -18.72
C ASP A 113 9.10 1.95 -17.92
N ALA A 114 9.83 0.86 -17.71
CA ALA A 114 9.37 -0.24 -16.87
C ALA A 114 9.08 0.19 -15.43
N MET A 115 9.94 1.03 -14.83
CA MET A 115 9.70 1.65 -13.51
C MET A 115 8.42 2.47 -13.50
N ARG A 116 8.22 3.32 -14.51
CA ARG A 116 7.02 4.13 -14.65
C ARG A 116 5.76 3.28 -14.79
N GLN A 117 5.78 2.25 -15.63
CA GLN A 117 4.62 1.35 -15.79
C GLN A 117 4.30 0.59 -14.51
N ALA A 118 5.33 0.11 -13.80
CA ALA A 118 5.18 -0.59 -12.54
C ALA A 118 4.54 0.31 -11.47
N PHE A 119 5.03 1.55 -11.33
CA PHE A 119 4.47 2.56 -10.44
C PHE A 119 3.00 2.86 -10.76
N LEU A 120 2.69 3.20 -12.03
CA LEU A 120 1.32 3.56 -12.44
C LEU A 120 0.35 2.40 -12.26
N THR A 121 0.79 1.17 -12.51
CA THR A 121 -0.03 -0.03 -12.31
C THR A 121 -0.32 -0.26 -10.83
N SER A 122 0.68 -0.13 -9.96
CA SER A 122 0.48 -0.19 -8.52
C SER A 122 -0.44 0.94 -8.00
N SER A 123 -0.34 2.16 -8.54
CA SER A 123 -1.28 3.25 -8.19
C SER A 123 -2.73 2.94 -8.57
N ARG A 124 -2.97 2.28 -9.71
CA ARG A 124 -4.31 1.80 -10.08
C ARG A 124 -4.81 0.74 -9.10
N TYR A 125 -3.93 -0.17 -8.69
CA TYR A 125 -4.27 -1.19 -7.71
C TYR A 125 -4.53 -0.62 -6.32
N GLU A 126 -3.85 0.44 -5.88
CA GLU A 126 -4.19 1.16 -4.64
C GLU A 126 -5.62 1.69 -4.68
N TYR A 127 -6.03 2.34 -5.77
CA TYR A 127 -7.41 2.77 -5.94
C TYR A 127 -8.38 1.57 -5.90
N MET A 128 -8.08 0.50 -6.64
CA MET A 128 -8.91 -0.71 -6.66
C MET A 128 -8.95 -1.42 -5.31
N PHE A 129 -7.92 -1.30 -4.46
CA PHE A 129 -7.90 -1.84 -3.11
C PHE A 129 -8.94 -1.14 -2.23
N TRP A 130 -8.98 0.20 -2.28
CA TRP A 130 -10.00 1.00 -1.59
C TRP A 130 -11.40 0.71 -2.12
N ASP A 131 -11.58 0.64 -3.44
CA ASP A 131 -12.86 0.33 -4.06
C ASP A 131 -13.35 -1.09 -3.68
N ALA A 132 -12.45 -2.07 -3.70
CA ALA A 132 -12.77 -3.45 -3.32
C ALA A 132 -13.23 -3.54 -1.86
N ALA A 133 -12.61 -2.79 -0.94
CA ALA A 133 -13.04 -2.74 0.45
C ALA A 133 -14.40 -2.06 0.61
N HIS A 134 -14.61 -0.93 -0.08
CA HIS A 134 -15.87 -0.19 -0.05
C HIS A 134 -17.05 -1.03 -0.58
N ASN A 135 -16.85 -1.70 -1.71
CA ASN A 135 -17.85 -2.55 -2.36
C ASN A 135 -17.89 -3.98 -1.82
N ARG A 136 -17.05 -4.30 -0.82
CA ARG A 136 -16.92 -5.65 -0.23
C ARG A 136 -16.69 -6.75 -1.28
N GLN A 137 -15.85 -6.46 -2.27
CA GLN A 137 -15.60 -7.32 -3.42
C GLN A 137 -15.22 -8.75 -2.99
N GLN A 138 -15.93 -9.73 -3.55
CA GLN A 138 -15.63 -11.16 -3.41
C GLN A 138 -15.30 -11.76 -4.76
N TRP A 139 -14.82 -13.01 -4.74
CA TRP A 139 -14.78 -13.82 -5.95
C TRP A 139 -16.21 -14.09 -6.43
N PRO A 140 -16.48 -13.98 -7.74
CA PRO A 140 -17.83 -14.15 -8.27
C PRO A 140 -18.22 -15.63 -8.50
N VAL A 141 -17.42 -16.58 -8.00
CA VAL A 141 -17.55 -18.03 -8.21
C VAL A 141 -17.28 -18.80 -6.92
#